data_AF-A0A926E529-F1
#
_entry.id   AF-A0A926E529-F1
#
_cell.length_a   1.000
_cell.length_b   1.000
_cell.length_c   1.000
_cell.angle_alpha   90.00
_cell.angle_beta   90.00
_cell.angle_gamma   90.00
#
_symmetry.space_group_name_H-M   'P 1'
#
loop_
_entity.id
_entity.type
_entity.pdbx_description
1 polymer ?
#
loop_
_entity_poly.entity_id
_entity_poly.type
_entity_poly.pdbx_seq_one_letter_code
_entity_poly.pdbx_strand_id
1 'polypeptide(L)' 'MPGKKMGRPTDNPMPIRVGFRLDPKTLSLLDEYCKKNNIRRSDVIRQAIIQYISE' A
#
# COMPACT_ATOMS: atom_id res chain seq x y z
N MET A 1 15.51 -35.04 14.80
CA MET A 1 14.23 -34.52 14.27
C MET A 1 14.54 -33.21 13.54
N PRO A 2 14.25 -33.06 12.24
CA PRO A 2 14.63 -31.84 11.53
C PRO A 2 13.73 -30.70 11.99
N GLY A 3 14.35 -29.64 12.54
CA GLY A 3 13.64 -28.45 12.98
C GLY A 3 12.83 -27.85 11.83
N LYS A 4 11.53 -27.62 12.05
CA LYS A 4 10.66 -26.89 11.11
C LYS A 4 11.37 -25.61 10.71
N LYS A 5 11.63 -25.43 9.41
CA LYS A 5 12.09 -24.16 8.84
C LYS A 5 10.96 -23.15 9.07
N MET A 6 11.05 -22.39 10.14
CA MET A 6 10.12 -21.30 10.41
C MET A 6 10.29 -20.30 9.26
N GLY A 7 9.28 -20.19 8.40
CA GLY A 7 9.21 -19.10 7.42
C GLY A 7 9.26 -17.75 8.16
N ARG A 8 9.72 -16.69 7.49
CA ARG A 8 9.85 -15.35 8.08
C ARG A 8 8.56 -14.97 8.83
N PRO A 9 8.56 -14.88 10.18
CA PRO A 9 7.38 -14.51 10.92
C PRO A 9 7.09 -13.05 10.58
N THR A 10 6.13 -12.83 9.69
CA THR A 10 5.74 -11.51 9.26
C THR A 10 4.36 -11.30 9.83
N ASP A 11 4.28 -10.52 10.90
CA ASP A 11 3.08 -10.33 11.74
C ASP A 11 1.96 -9.54 11.04
N ASN A 12 2.26 -8.96 9.86
CA ASN A 12 1.27 -8.28 9.04
C ASN A 12 1.53 -8.57 7.55
N PRO A 13 1.17 -9.77 7.07
CA PRO A 13 1.27 -10.06 5.65
C PRO A 13 0.26 -9.15 4.96
N MET A 14 0.74 -8.19 4.17
CA MET A 14 -0.06 -7.47 3.18
C MET A 14 -0.16 -8.40 1.97
N PRO A 15 -1.09 -9.37 1.94
CA PRO A 15 -0.96 -10.54 1.07
C PRO A 15 -1.44 -10.23 -0.35
N ILE A 16 -2.24 -9.18 -0.49
CA ILE A 16 -2.93 -8.80 -1.71
C ILE A 16 -2.07 -7.75 -2.41
N ARG A 17 -1.49 -8.13 -3.54
CA ARG A 17 -0.86 -7.19 -4.48
C ARG A 17 -1.94 -6.67 -5.42
N VAL A 18 -2.20 -5.37 -5.36
CA VAL A 18 -3.09 -4.68 -6.31
C VAL A 18 -2.21 -3.88 -7.26
N GLY A 19 -2.29 -4.17 -8.54
CA GLY A 19 -1.65 -3.40 -9.61
C GLY A 19 -2.73 -2.80 -10.50
N PHE A 20 -2.71 -1.48 -10.67
CA PHE A 20 -3.65 -0.77 -11.53
C PHE A 20 -2.90 0.30 -12.32
N ARG A 21 -3.43 0.65 -13.50
CA ARG A 21 -2.86 1.71 -14.33
C ARG A 21 -3.38 3.06 -13.81
N LEU A 22 -2.46 3.99 -13.64
CA LEU A 22 -2.74 5.37 -13.25
C LEU A 22 -2.38 6.28 -14.41
N ASP A 23 -3.16 7.33 -14.59
CA ASP A 23 -2.77 8.43 -15.45
C ASP A 23 -1.58 9.20 -14.86
N PRO A 24 -0.72 9.80 -15.72
CA PRO A 24 0.43 10.56 -15.26
C PRO A 24 0.05 11.75 -14.38
N LYS A 25 -1.13 12.37 -14.61
CA LYS A 25 -1.65 13.45 -13.77
C LYS A 25 -1.94 12.98 -12.34
N THR A 26 -2.59 11.82 -12.22
CA THR A 26 -2.96 11.22 -10.93
C THR A 26 -1.73 10.77 -10.16
N LEU A 27 -0.71 10.27 -10.86
CA LEU A 27 0.57 9.93 -10.26
C LEU A 27 1.27 11.17 -9.66
N SER A 28 1.29 12.30 -10.38
CA SER A 28 1.87 13.55 -9.86
C SER A 28 1.14 14.06 -8.62
N LEU A 29 -0.19 14.06 -8.64
CA LEU A 29 -1.02 14.42 -7.48
C LEU A 29 -0.74 13.50 -6.26
N LEU A 30 -0.63 12.20 -6.51
CA LEU A 30 -0.29 11.24 -5.46
C LEU A 30 1.09 11.52 -4.87
N ASP A 31 2.08 11.81 -5.71
CA ASP A 31 3.45 12.11 -5.28
C ASP A 31 3.54 13.41 -4.47
N GLU A 32 2.83 14.46 -4.89
CA GLU A 32 2.73 15.70 -4.13
C GLU A 32 2.09 15.48 -2.75
N TYR A 33 0.99 14.73 -2.70
CA TYR A 33 0.32 14.39 -1.45
C TYR A 33 1.22 13.54 -0.53
N CYS A 34 1.94 12.57 -1.09
CA CYS A 34 2.90 11.76 -0.34
C CYS A 34 4.03 12.63 0.23
N LYS A 35 4.57 13.57 -0.55
CA LYS A 35 5.61 14.50 -0.09
C LYS A 35 5.12 15.42 1.02
N LYS A 36 3.91 15.96 0.90
CA LYS A 36 3.32 16.88 1.89
C LYS A 36 3.07 16.20 3.23
N ASN A 37 2.59 14.96 3.21
CA ASN A 37 2.21 14.24 4.43
C ASN A 37 3.29 13.28 4.94
N ASN A 38 4.40 13.10 4.20
CA ASN A 38 5.48 12.16 4.51
C ASN A 38 4.98 10.70 4.66
N ILE A 39 4.03 10.31 3.81
CA ILE A 39 3.39 8.98 3.82
C ILE A 39 3.84 8.21 2.57
N ARG A 40 3.90 6.88 2.67
CA ARG A 40 4.18 6.01 1.52
C ARG A 40 3.00 5.99 0.56
N ARG A 41 3.29 5.94 -0.75
CA ARG A 41 2.28 5.78 -1.82
C ARG A 41 1.26 4.68 -1.52
N SER A 42 1.74 3.54 -1.02
CA SER A 42 0.92 2.38 -0.67
C SER A 42 -0.13 2.68 0.41
N ASP A 43 0.22 3.50 1.40
CA ASP A 43 -0.68 3.85 2.50
C ASP A 43 -1.68 4.93 2.06
N VAL A 44 -1.26 5.87 1.20
CA VAL A 44 -2.18 6.85 0.61
C VAL A 44 -3.24 6.16 -0.26
N ILE A 45 -2.85 5.19 -1.10
CA ILE A 45 -3.80 4.43 -1.93
C ILE A 45 -4.80 3.67 -1.04
N ARG A 46 -4.35 3.09 0.07
CA ARG A 46 -5.24 2.41 1.02
C ARG A 46 -6.24 3.36 1.67
N GLN A 47 -5.75 4.49 2.16
CA GLN A 47 -6.60 5.51 2.76
C GLN A 47 -7.60 6.06 1.75
N ALA A 48 -7.19 6.30 0.50
CA ALA A 48 -8.07 6.74 -0.57
C ALA A 48 -9.18 5.70 -0.85
N ILE A 49 -8.85 4.41 -0.90
CA ILE A 49 -9.85 3.34 -1.09
C ILE A 49 -10.81 3.28 0.09
N ILE A 50 -10.31 3.32 1.33
CA ILE A 50 -11.16 3.29 2.54
C ILE A 50 -12.07 4.52 2.57
N GLN A 51 -11.52 5.70 2.30
CA GLN A 51 -12.27 6.96 2.30
C GLN A 51 -13.36 6.98 1.21
N TYR A 52 -13.07 6.48 0.01
CA TYR A 52 -13.99 6.51 -1.12
C TYR A 52 -15.08 5.43 -1.06
N ILE A 53 -14.80 4.29 -0.43
CA ILE A 53 -15.78 3.18 -0.29
C ILE A 53 -16.61 3.32 1.01
N SER A 54 -16.08 4.01 2.02
CA SER A 54 -16.80 4.24 3.29
C SER A 54 -17.79 5.41 3.22
N GLU A 55 -18.02 5.97 2.02
CA GLU A 55 -18.94 7.08 1.75
C GLU A 55 -20.27 6.58 1.14
#